data_AF-A0A6V7KUS7-F1
#
_entry.id   AF-A0A6V7KUS7-F1
#
_cell.length_a   1.000
_cell.length_b   1.000
_cell.length_c   1.000
_cell.angle_alpha   90.00
_cell.angle_beta   90.00
_cell.angle_gamma   90.00
#
_symmetry.space_group_name_H-M   'P 1'
#
loop_
_entity.id
_entity.type
_entity.pdbx_description
1 polymer ?
#
loop_
_entity_poly.entity_id
_entity_poly.type
_entity_poly.pdbx_seq_one_letter_code
_entity_poly.pdbx_strand_id
1 'polypeptide(L)'
;RLSDLSYDSAAVVQRYIEKPLLIGGYKFDLRLYVCVPSYRPLTIYLYKEGLARFATEKFSLENLDDPFRHLTNFALNKLGPGYSQKKERVGA
;
A
#
# COMPACT_ATOMS: atom_id res chain seq x y z
N ARG A 1 1.85 -9.91 -23.14
CA ARG A 1 3.29 -10.28 -23.02
C ARG A 1 4.07 -9.02 -22.65
N LEU A 2 5.27 -9.13 -22.07
CA LEU A 2 6.09 -7.94 -21.74
C LEU A 2 6.37 -7.06 -22.98
N SER A 3 6.41 -7.68 -24.16
CA SER A 3 6.52 -7.03 -25.47
C SER A 3 5.36 -6.09 -25.81
N ASP A 4 4.22 -6.23 -25.16
CA ASP A 4 2.98 -5.51 -25.51
C ASP A 4 2.83 -4.24 -24.66
N LEU A 5 3.80 -3.94 -23.81
CA LEU A 5 3.80 -2.80 -22.89
C LEU A 5 4.60 -1.65 -23.50
N SER A 6 3.91 -0.53 -23.78
CA SER A 6 4.54 0.74 -24.17
C SER A 6 4.54 1.68 -22.97
N TYR A 7 5.69 2.27 -22.65
CA TYR A 7 5.83 3.22 -21.55
C TYR A 7 6.52 4.50 -22.02
N ASP A 8 5.96 5.64 -21.65
CA ASP A 8 6.52 6.95 -22.00
C ASP A 8 7.73 7.35 -21.14
N SER A 9 8.07 6.54 -20.12
CA SER A 9 9.21 6.75 -19.23
C SER A 9 9.77 5.44 -18.68
N ALA A 10 10.96 5.51 -18.08
CA ALA A 10 11.59 4.35 -17.43
C ALA A 10 10.69 3.81 -16.31
N ALA A 11 10.28 2.54 -16.44
CA ALA A 11 9.34 1.88 -15.54
C ALA A 11 9.89 0.56 -15.00
N VAL A 12 9.35 0.12 -13.86
CA VAL A 12 9.62 -1.20 -13.28
C VAL A 12 8.39 -2.07 -13.42
N VAL A 13 8.56 -3.26 -13.99
CA VAL A 13 7.51 -4.29 -13.98
C VAL A 13 7.72 -5.18 -12.76
N GLN A 14 6.71 -5.22 -11.89
CA GLN A 14 6.71 -6.02 -10.67
C GLN A 14 5.49 -6.95 -10.65
N ARG A 15 5.72 -8.21 -10.25
CA ARG A 15 4.63 -9.15 -10.01
C ARG A 15 3.71 -8.62 -8.90
N TYR A 16 2.43 -8.51 -9.20
CA TYR A 16 1.43 -8.10 -8.24
C TYR A 16 1.20 -9.18 -7.17
N ILE A 17 1.02 -8.78 -5.91
CA ILE A 17 0.69 -9.70 -4.83
C ILE A 17 -0.83 -9.93 -4.85
N GLU A 18 -1.24 -11.03 -5.46
CA GLU A 18 -2.65 -11.40 -5.68
C GLU A 18 -3.37 -11.84 -4.39
N LYS A 19 -2.63 -12.35 -3.41
CA LYS A 19 -3.17 -12.84 -2.13
C LYS A 19 -2.57 -12.08 -0.94
N PRO A 20 -2.82 -10.76 -0.82
CA PRO A 20 -2.33 -9.99 0.31
C PRO A 20 -3.06 -10.41 1.60
N LEU A 21 -2.41 -10.19 2.75
CA LEU A 21 -3.11 -10.25 4.02
C LEU A 21 -4.16 -9.14 4.05
N LEU A 22 -5.38 -9.48 4.46
CA LEU A 22 -6.50 -8.55 4.57
C LEU A 22 -6.95 -8.44 6.02
N ILE A 23 -7.28 -7.23 6.45
CA ILE A 23 -7.95 -6.99 7.74
C ILE A 23 -9.32 -6.37 7.42
N GLY A 24 -10.39 -7.02 7.85
CA GLY A 24 -11.76 -6.59 7.50
C GLY A 24 -12.06 -6.59 6.00
N GLY A 25 -11.30 -7.33 5.19
CA GLY A 25 -11.41 -7.33 3.73
C GLY A 25 -10.65 -6.20 3.02
N TYR A 26 -9.93 -5.35 3.75
CA TYR A 26 -9.15 -4.26 3.18
C TYR A 26 -7.68 -4.65 3.04
N LYS A 27 -7.10 -4.31 1.89
CA LYS A 27 -5.65 -4.36 1.67
C LYS A 27 -4.98 -3.25 2.49
N PHE A 28 -3.79 -3.53 3.01
CA PHE A 28 -3.01 -2.54 3.74
C PHE A 28 -1.52 -2.73 3.53
N ASP A 29 -0.76 -1.69 3.85
CA ASP A 29 0.69 -1.76 4.00
C ASP A 29 1.12 -1.24 5.37
N LEU A 30 2.36 -1.56 5.76
CA LEU A 30 2.98 -1.05 6.98
C LEU A 30 4.03 0.00 6.61
N ARG A 31 3.86 1.21 7.16
CA ARG A 31 4.90 2.23 7.16
C ARG A 31 5.73 2.08 8.43
N LEU A 32 6.96 1.62 8.24
CA LEU A 32 7.98 1.58 9.26
C LEU A 32 8.90 2.80 9.13
N TYR A 33 9.27 3.41 10.26
CA TYR A 33 10.18 4.55 10.28
C TYR A 33 11.59 4.09 10.70
N VAL A 34 12.57 4.41 9.87
CA VAL A 34 13.97 4.00 10.08
C VAL A 34 14.86 5.24 10.08
N CYS A 35 15.76 5.34 11.06
CA CYS A 35 16.78 6.38 11.16
C CYS A 35 18.16 5.77 10.92
N VAL A 36 18.94 6.35 10.01
CA VAL A 36 20.29 5.88 9.66
C VAL A 36 21.29 7.02 9.96
N PRO A 37 21.81 7.13 11.19
CA PRO A 37 22.71 8.22 11.56
C PRO A 37 24.15 8.04 11.06
N SER A 38 24.56 6.82 10.71
CA SER A 38 25.90 6.57 10.22
C SER A 38 25.90 5.44 9.20
N TYR A 39 26.71 5.60 8.16
CA TYR A 39 26.95 4.56 7.15
C TYR A 39 28.26 3.79 7.41
N ARG A 40 29.23 4.41 8.09
CA ARG A 40 30.52 3.79 8.45
C ARG A 40 30.99 4.25 9.84
N PRO A 41 30.77 3.44 10.90
CA PRO A 41 30.09 2.14 10.89
C PRO A 41 28.60 2.28 10.55
N LEU A 42 27.99 1.27 9.95
CA LEU A 42 26.56 1.29 9.63
C LEU A 42 25.75 1.20 10.93
N THR A 43 24.96 2.22 11.20
CA THR A 43 24.04 2.27 12.34
C THR A 43 22.64 2.54 11.81
N ILE A 44 21.68 1.70 12.18
CA ILE A 44 20.27 1.79 11.76
C ILE A 44 19.39 1.60 12.98
N TYR A 45 18.42 2.48 13.17
CA TYR A 45 17.39 2.39 14.23
C TYR A 45 16.01 2.27 13.61
N LEU A 46 15.24 1.27 14.04
CA LEU A 46 13.82 1.16 13.74
C LEU A 46 13.03 1.85 14.86
N TYR A 47 12.15 2.79 14.50
CA TYR A 47 11.26 3.42 15.47
C TYR A 47 10.24 2.40 15.99
N LYS A 48 9.86 2.52 17.26
CA LYS A 48 8.98 1.55 17.93
C LYS A 48 7.59 1.51 17.31
N GLU A 49 7.08 2.66 16.89
CA GLU A 49 5.74 2.78 16.32
C GLU A 49 5.80 2.89 14.79
N GLY A 50 4.71 2.47 14.14
CA GLY A 50 4.53 2.57 12.69
C GLY A 50 3.08 2.89 12.35
N LEU A 51 2.76 2.93 11.05
CA LEU A 51 1.39 3.13 10.59
C LEU A 51 0.95 1.97 9.72
N ALA A 52 -0.21 1.40 10.01
CA ALA A 52 -0.92 0.55 9.06
C ALA A 52 -1.80 1.45 8.17
N ARG A 53 -1.55 1.41 6.86
CA ARG A 53 -2.25 2.25 5.87
C ARG A 53 -3.18 1.39 5.06
N PHE A 54 -4.47 1.63 5.19
CA PHE A 54 -5.52 0.83 4.57
C PHE A 54 -6.00 1.45 3.26
N ALA A 55 -6.32 0.58 2.30
CA ALA A 55 -7.13 0.95 1.15
C ALA A 55 -8.55 1.31 1.61
N THR A 56 -9.26 2.17 0.88
CA THR A 56 -10.62 2.57 1.25
C THR A 56 -11.68 1.57 0.81
N GLU A 57 -11.43 0.81 -0.25
CA GLU A 57 -12.33 -0.21 -0.79
C GLU A 57 -11.88 -1.65 -0.47
N LYS A 58 -12.83 -2.59 -0.45
CA LYS A 58 -12.53 -4.01 -0.21
C LYS A 58 -11.72 -4.60 -1.36
N PHE A 59 -10.75 -5.44 -1.01
CA PHE A 59 -9.90 -6.10 -1.99
C PHE A 59 -10.68 -7.13 -2.81
N SER A 60 -10.58 -7.04 -4.13
CA SER A 60 -11.04 -8.05 -5.09
C SER A 60 -10.19 -7.93 -6.35
N LEU A 61 -9.88 -9.05 -6.99
CA LEU A 61 -9.15 -9.10 -8.27
C LEU A 61 -10.08 -9.01 -9.49
N GLU A 62 -11.40 -8.95 -9.29
CA GLU A 62 -12.38 -8.89 -10.38
C GLU A 62 -12.30 -7.59 -11.19
N ASN A 63 -11.83 -6.50 -10.56
CA ASN A 63 -11.62 -5.21 -11.19
C ASN A 63 -10.29 -4.61 -10.75
N LEU A 64 -9.28 -4.69 -11.62
CA LEU A 64 -7.93 -4.17 -11.38
C LEU A 64 -7.82 -2.65 -11.60
N ASP A 65 -8.80 -2.04 -12.25
CA ASP A 65 -8.79 -0.61 -12.60
C ASP A 65 -9.23 0.29 -11.44
N ASP A 66 -9.69 -0.30 -10.32
CA ASP A 66 -10.04 0.43 -9.12
C ASP A 66 -8.78 0.65 -8.24
N PRO A 67 -8.20 1.86 -8.21
CA PRO A 67 -7.01 2.11 -7.42
C PRO A 67 -7.29 2.12 -5.91
N PHE A 68 -8.53 2.34 -5.47
CA PHE A 68 -8.89 2.51 -4.05
C PHE A 68 -8.94 1.18 -3.27
N ARG A 69 -8.92 0.04 -3.97
CA ARG A 69 -8.76 -1.30 -3.36
C ARG A 69 -7.35 -1.86 -3.48
N HIS A 70 -6.57 -1.37 -4.44
CA HIS A 70 -5.27 -1.95 -4.81
C HIS A 70 -4.07 -1.12 -4.35
N LEU A 71 -4.25 0.20 -4.24
CA LEU A 71 -3.26 1.12 -3.72
C LEU A 71 -3.67 1.57 -2.32
N THR A 72 -2.70 1.63 -1.42
CA THR A 72 -2.89 1.97 0.01
C THR A 72 -2.35 3.38 0.33
N ASN A 73 -1.97 4.13 -0.69
CA ASN A 73 -1.44 5.49 -0.57
C ASN A 73 -2.51 6.41 0.02
N PHE A 74 -2.21 7.07 1.14
CA PHE A 74 -3.12 8.03 1.77
C PHE A 74 -3.56 9.16 0.83
N ALA A 75 -2.62 9.72 0.05
CA ALA A 75 -2.90 10.81 -0.88
C ALA A 75 -3.95 10.46 -1.95
N LEU A 76 -4.04 9.19 -2.32
CA LEU A 76 -5.06 8.67 -3.23
C LEU A 76 -6.34 8.32 -2.46
N ASN A 77 -6.21 7.51 -1.41
CA ASN A 77 -7.34 6.98 -0.66
C ASN A 77 -8.18 8.05 0.06
N LYS A 78 -7.60 9.20 0.40
CA LYS A 78 -8.37 10.35 0.94
C LYS A 78 -9.45 10.87 0.00
N LEU A 79 -9.33 10.59 -1.30
CA LEU A 79 -10.30 10.96 -2.34
C LEU A 79 -11.29 9.82 -2.64
N GLY A 80 -11.12 8.65 -2.02
CA GLY A 80 -11.92 7.47 -2.30
C GLY A 80 -13.30 7.54 -1.64
N PRO A 81 -14.30 6.86 -2.23
CA PRO A 81 -15.68 6.90 -1.74
C PRO A 81 -15.83 6.32 -0.33
N GLY A 82 -15.03 5.30 0.02
CA GLY A 82 -14.96 4.72 1.35
C GLY A 82 -14.15 5.49 2.41
N TYR A 83 -13.61 6.68 2.12
CA TYR A 83 -12.70 7.38 3.06
C TYR A 83 -13.36 7.76 4.39
N SER A 84 -14.57 8.31 4.33
CA SER A 84 -15.31 8.75 5.52
C SER A 84 -16.05 7.62 6.24
N GLN A 85 -15.98 6.39 5.72
CA GLN A 85 -16.71 5.26 6.28
C GLN A 85 -15.91 4.63 7.43
N LYS A 86 -16.58 4.37 8.55
CA LYS A 86 -15.98 3.58 9.64
C LYS A 86 -15.80 2.14 9.20
N LYS A 87 -14.59 1.63 9.34
CA LYS A 87 -14.24 0.24 9.03
C LYS A 87 -14.39 -0.60 10.30
N GLU A 88 -15.31 -1.56 10.30
CA GLU A 88 -15.67 -2.35 11.48
C GLU A 88 -14.49 -3.07 12.17
N ARG A 89 -13.44 -3.44 11.43
CA ARG A 89 -12.29 -4.20 11.95
C ARG A 89 -10.94 -3.47 11.86
N VAL A 90 -10.95 -2.17 11.54
CA VAL A 90 -9.72 -1.38 11.36
C VAL A 90 -9.77 -0.17 12.29
N GLY A 91 -8.82 -0.09 13.22
CA GLY A 91 -8.73 1.01 14.19
C GLY A 91 -9.73 0.92 15.34
N ALA A 92 -10.18 -0.29 15.68
CA ALA A 92 -10.89 -0.59 16.93
C ALA A 92 -9.91 -0.65 18.11
#